data_AF-A0A7K1DI49-F1
#
_entry.id   AF-A0A7K1DI49-F1
#
_cell.length_a   1.000
_cell.length_b   1.000
_cell.length_c   1.000
_cell.angle_alpha   90.00
_cell.angle_beta   90.00
_cell.angle_gamma   90.00
#
_symmetry.space_group_name_H-M   'P 1'
#
loop_
_entity.id
_entity.type
_entity.pdbx_description
1 polymer ?
#
loop_
_entity_poly.entity_id
_entity_poly.type
_entity_poly.pdbx_seq_one_letter_code
_entity_poly.pdbx_strand_id
1 'polypeptide(L)'
;MNAHPSRLVTRKIVERKCEKCACFLAGHNLEKLCSPCANQEKRKSWLSKSLNPSFVTSAEELAKIGIVELIAINKLTAEVAIPLLLKSGVLPSRLRRYQSLLIQLVALQGVSNSAAARKLNVTRWTVAAWRERLGIRLTKIDT
;
A
#
# COMPACT_ATOMS: atom_id res chain seq x y z
N MET A 1 -38.90 19.17 55.84
CA MET A 1 -38.81 19.35 54.38
C MET A 1 -37.39 19.01 53.94
N ASN A 2 -37.14 17.78 53.50
CA ASN A 2 -35.80 17.36 53.05
C ASN A 2 -35.87 17.04 51.56
N ALA A 3 -35.43 17.98 50.72
CA ALA A 3 -35.31 17.79 49.28
C ALA A 3 -34.12 16.85 49.03
N HIS A 4 -34.39 15.63 48.56
CA HIS A 4 -33.36 14.75 48.03
C HIS A 4 -32.78 15.35 46.74
N PRO A 5 -31.45 15.38 46.58
CA PRO A 5 -30.85 15.81 45.33
C PRO A 5 -31.21 14.81 44.23
N SER A 6 -31.97 15.29 43.25
CA SER A 6 -32.30 14.56 42.03
C SER A 6 -31.01 14.06 41.38
N ARG A 7 -30.81 12.74 41.36
CA ARG A 7 -29.73 12.11 40.59
C ARG A 7 -29.85 12.61 39.14
N LEU A 8 -28.80 13.27 38.65
CA LEU A 8 -28.63 13.55 37.23
C LEU A 8 -28.67 12.22 36.50
N VAL A 9 -29.83 11.90 35.91
CA VAL A 9 -29.98 10.81 34.96
C VAL A 9 -29.17 11.23 33.74
N THR A 10 -27.91 10.80 33.69
CA THR A 10 -27.14 10.88 32.46
C THR A 10 -27.93 10.11 31.41
N ARG A 11 -28.42 10.83 30.38
CA ARG A 11 -29.07 10.23 29.23
C ARG A 11 -28.23 9.04 28.79
N LYS A 12 -28.86 7.87 28.66
CA LYS A 12 -28.28 6.67 28.06
C LYS A 12 -27.66 7.12 26.73
N ILE A 13 -26.34 7.31 26.70
CA ILE A 13 -25.64 7.70 25.48
C ILE A 13 -25.91 6.56 24.54
N VAL A 14 -26.73 6.80 23.51
CA VAL A 14 -27.07 5.80 22.50
C VAL A 14 -25.72 5.30 21.98
N GLU A 15 -25.44 4.03 22.22
CA GLU A 15 -24.21 3.41 21.79
C GLU A 15 -24.15 3.48 20.27
N ARG A 16 -23.41 4.46 19.75
CA ARG A 16 -23.24 4.65 18.32
C ARG A 16 -22.13 3.74 17.85
N LYS A 17 -22.38 3.04 16.75
CA LYS A 17 -21.40 2.19 16.08
C LYS A 17 -20.89 2.90 14.84
N CYS A 18 -19.61 2.70 14.55
CA CYS A 18 -19.01 3.10 13.28
C CYS A 18 -19.76 2.44 12.13
N GLU A 19 -20.16 3.23 11.13
CA GLU A 19 -20.88 2.71 9.95
C GLU A 19 -20.06 1.67 9.15
N LYS A 20 -18.74 1.61 9.36
CA LYS A 20 -17.82 0.75 8.60
C LYS A 20 -17.33 -0.49 9.34
N CYS A 21 -16.96 -0.37 10.62
CA CYS A 21 -16.50 -1.53 11.41
C CYS A 21 -17.49 -2.05 12.44
N ALA A 22 -18.67 -1.42 12.58
CA ALA A 22 -19.63 -1.72 13.64
C ALA A 22 -19.07 -1.62 15.08
N CYS A 23 -17.83 -1.15 15.22
CA CYS A 23 -17.11 -0.87 16.44
C CYS A 23 -17.76 0.32 17.16
N PHE A 24 -17.82 0.29 18.48
CA PHE A 24 -18.42 1.37 19.27
C PHE A 24 -17.60 2.66 19.15
N LEU A 25 -18.29 3.77 18.92
CA LEU A 25 -17.70 5.11 18.89
C LEU A 25 -17.59 5.63 20.32
N ALA A 26 -16.51 6.36 20.60
CA ALA A 26 -16.39 7.08 21.86
C ALA A 26 -17.57 8.06 22.00
N GLY A 27 -18.09 8.23 23.21
CA GLY A 27 -19.32 9.02 23.44
C GLY A 27 -19.23 10.49 23.01
N HIS A 28 -18.01 11.04 22.88
CA HIS A 28 -17.74 12.39 22.37
C HIS A 28 -17.48 12.44 20.87
N ASN A 29 -17.39 11.30 20.18
CA ASN A 29 -17.19 11.25 18.74
C ASN A 29 -18.53 11.49 18.02
N LEU A 30 -18.67 12.68 17.44
CA LEU A 30 -19.85 13.07 16.66
C LEU A 30 -19.78 12.59 15.20
N GLU A 31 -18.64 12.05 14.75
CA GLU A 31 -18.46 11.53 13.41
C GLU A 31 -19.15 10.16 13.22
N LYS A 32 -19.44 9.82 11.96
CA LYS A 32 -20.04 8.53 11.57
C LYS A 32 -19.03 7.36 11.61
N LEU A 33 -17.74 7.68 11.59
CA LEU A 33 -16.65 6.72 11.51
C LEU A 33 -15.79 6.78 12.78
N CYS A 34 -15.22 5.64 13.15
CA CYS A 34 -14.18 5.62 14.18
C CYS A 34 -12.90 6.25 13.60
N SER A 35 -12.05 6.83 14.45
CA SER A 35 -10.79 7.47 14.01
C SER A 35 -9.93 6.57 13.11
N PRO A 36 -9.82 5.24 13.35
CA PRO A 36 -9.16 4.34 12.40
C PRO A 36 -9.79 4.33 11.00
N CYS A 37 -11.12 4.19 10.90
CA CYS A 37 -11.83 4.18 9.62
C CYS A 37 -11.78 5.54 8.92
N ALA A 38 -11.93 6.64 9.66
CA ALA A 38 -11.81 8.00 9.14
C ALA A 38 -10.39 8.27 8.62
N ASN A 39 -9.36 7.83 9.33
CA ASN A 39 -7.97 7.93 8.87
C ASN A 39 -7.71 7.06 7.64
N GLN A 40 -8.34 5.89 7.55
CA GLN A 40 -8.25 5.04 6.36
C GLN A 40 -8.90 5.73 5.14
N GLU A 41 -10.04 6.40 5.31
CA GLU A 41 -10.69 7.14 4.23
C GLU A 41 -9.95 8.41 3.83
N LYS A 42 -9.43 9.17 4.80
CA LYS A 42 -8.54 10.31 4.54
C LYS A 42 -7.29 9.87 3.77
N ARG A 43 -6.70 8.71 4.11
CA ARG A 43 -5.60 8.12 3.34
C ARG A 43 -6.02 7.72 1.93
N LYS A 44 -7.19 7.10 1.74
CA LYS A 44 -7.74 6.78 0.41
C LYS A 44 -7.99 8.03 -0.43
N SER A 45 -8.56 9.08 0.16
CA SER A 45 -8.81 10.37 -0.49
C SER A 45 -7.53 11.14 -0.81
N TRP A 46 -6.50 11.01 0.02
CA TRP A 46 -5.19 11.60 -0.24
C TRP A 46 -4.47 10.88 -1.38
N LEU A 47 -4.56 9.54 -1.40
CA LEU A 47 -4.07 8.70 -2.51
C LEU A 47 -4.79 9.04 -3.83
N SER A 48 -6.08 9.36 -3.80
CA SER A 48 -6.84 9.73 -5.00
C SER A 48 -6.59 11.16 -5.49
N LYS A 49 -6.01 12.04 -4.65
CA LYS A 49 -5.78 13.47 -4.99
C LYS A 49 -4.33 13.79 -5.34
N SER A 50 -3.35 12.98 -4.93
CA SER A 50 -1.92 13.27 -5.16
C SER A 50 -1.27 12.50 -6.31
N LEU A 51 -1.99 11.61 -7.00
CA LEU A 51 -1.46 10.80 -8.10
C LEU A 51 -2.55 10.59 -9.16
N ASN A 52 -2.35 11.11 -10.36
CA ASN A 52 -3.06 10.69 -11.56
C ASN A 52 -2.10 9.78 -12.36
N PRO A 53 -2.56 8.73 -13.06
CA PRO A 53 -2.69 7.37 -12.52
C PRO A 53 -2.07 6.31 -13.46
N SER A 54 -1.91 5.07 -12.97
CA SER A 54 -2.18 3.88 -13.80
C SER A 54 -2.59 2.73 -12.90
N PHE A 55 -3.87 2.76 -12.46
CA PHE A 55 -4.73 1.64 -12.04
C PHE A 55 -4.23 0.50 -11.16
N VAL A 56 -2.99 0.51 -10.68
CA VAL A 56 -2.46 -0.58 -9.89
C VAL A 56 -2.91 -0.35 -8.45
N THR A 57 -3.99 -1.02 -8.10
CA THR A 57 -4.53 -1.07 -6.74
C THR A 57 -4.06 -2.31 -5.99
N SER A 58 -3.53 -3.31 -6.71
CA SER A 58 -3.01 -4.55 -6.13
C SER A 58 -1.69 -5.01 -6.76
N ALA A 59 -1.01 -5.94 -6.08
CA ALA A 59 0.19 -6.59 -6.62
C ALA A 59 -0.11 -7.41 -7.89
N GLU A 60 -1.31 -7.98 -8.03
CA GLU A 60 -1.68 -8.72 -9.24
C GLU A 60 -1.80 -7.80 -10.46
N GLU A 61 -2.36 -6.60 -10.29
CA GLU A 61 -2.42 -5.61 -11.36
C GLU A 61 -1.03 -5.10 -11.73
N LEU A 62 -0.14 -4.92 -10.73
CA LEU A 62 1.26 -4.57 -10.96
C LEU A 62 1.96 -5.63 -11.79
N ALA A 63 1.73 -6.91 -11.49
CA ALA A 63 2.38 -8.01 -12.21
C ALA A 63 1.90 -8.12 -13.68
N LYS A 64 0.66 -7.72 -13.97
CA LYS A 64 0.11 -7.71 -15.34
C LYS A 64 0.72 -6.61 -16.20
N ILE A 65 0.77 -5.38 -15.68
CA ILE A 65 1.30 -4.19 -16.36
C ILE A 65 2.83 -4.22 -16.37
N GLY A 66 3.45 -4.62 -15.26
CA GLY A 66 4.88 -4.57 -15.07
C GLY A 66 5.35 -3.20 -14.56
N ILE A 67 6.24 -3.23 -13.58
CA ILE A 67 6.75 -2.02 -12.94
C ILE A 67 7.53 -1.11 -13.90
N VAL A 68 8.16 -1.69 -14.93
CA VAL A 68 8.93 -0.93 -15.92
C VAL A 68 8.00 -0.06 -16.76
N GLU A 69 6.92 -0.66 -17.29
CA GLU A 69 5.92 0.07 -18.07
C GLU A 69 5.26 1.14 -17.20
N LEU A 70 4.95 0.81 -15.94
CA LEU A 70 4.40 1.76 -14.98
C LEU A 70 5.33 2.97 -14.77
N ILE A 71 6.63 2.73 -14.58
CA ILE A 71 7.65 3.77 -14.42
C ILE A 71 7.73 4.66 -15.67
N ALA A 72 7.71 4.05 -16.87
CA ALA A 72 7.77 4.77 -18.14
C ALA A 72 6.54 5.66 -18.38
N ILE A 73 5.33 5.13 -18.18
CA ILE A 73 4.06 5.86 -18.36
C ILE A 73 4.02 7.07 -17.43
N ASN A 74 4.42 6.89 -16.17
CA ASN A 74 4.35 7.93 -15.15
C ASN A 74 5.60 8.82 -15.11
N LYS A 75 6.58 8.58 -16.00
CA LYS A 75 7.87 9.30 -16.05
C LYS A 75 8.57 9.35 -14.68
N LEU A 76 8.52 8.25 -13.94
CA LEU A 76 9.14 8.12 -12.63
C LEU A 76 10.52 7.46 -12.73
N THR A 77 11.26 7.44 -11.62
CA THR A 77 12.41 6.55 -11.44
C THR A 77 12.02 5.38 -10.54
N ALA A 78 12.77 4.28 -10.58
CA ALA A 78 12.55 3.15 -9.67
C ALA A 78 12.68 3.55 -8.19
N GLU A 79 13.59 4.49 -7.88
CA GLU A 79 13.79 5.03 -6.54
C GLU A 79 12.57 5.77 -6.00
N VAL A 80 11.76 6.36 -6.88
CA VAL A 80 10.50 7.03 -6.50
C VAL A 80 9.33 6.04 -6.54
N ALA A 81 9.24 5.22 -7.58
CA ALA A 81 8.11 4.32 -7.80
C ALA A 81 7.99 3.24 -6.71
N ILE A 82 9.09 2.59 -6.33
CA ILE A 82 9.07 1.51 -5.32
C ILE A 82 8.53 1.99 -3.96
N PRO A 83 9.07 3.07 -3.33
CA PRO A 83 8.52 3.56 -2.07
C PRO A 83 7.07 4.04 -2.19
N LEU A 84 6.65 4.59 -3.34
CA LEU A 84 5.24 4.93 -3.56
C LEU A 84 4.35 3.69 -3.53
N LEU A 85 4.74 2.61 -4.24
CA LEU A 85 4.00 1.34 -4.24
C LEU A 85 3.95 0.66 -2.86
N LEU A 86 5.01 0.80 -2.06
CA LEU A 86 5.04 0.32 -0.67
C LEU A 86 4.17 1.17 0.28
N LYS A 87 4.08 2.48 0.02
CA LYS A 87 3.27 3.43 0.80
C LYS A 87 1.78 3.31 0.46
N SER A 88 1.44 3.08 -0.80
CA SER A 88 0.06 2.87 -1.27
C SER A 88 -0.49 1.50 -0.87
N GLY A 89 0.37 0.54 -0.57
CA GLY A 89 -0.02 -0.82 -0.15
C GLY A 89 -0.16 -1.81 -1.32
N VAL A 90 0.18 -1.40 -2.54
CA VAL A 90 0.29 -2.30 -3.70
C VAL A 90 1.33 -3.39 -3.43
N LEU A 91 2.50 -2.97 -2.94
CA LEU A 91 3.53 -3.89 -2.45
C LEU A 91 3.34 -4.11 -0.94
N PRO A 92 3.40 -5.37 -0.46
CA PRO A 92 3.27 -5.67 0.97
C PRO A 92 4.29 -4.92 1.83
N SER A 93 3.86 -4.39 2.98
CA SER A 93 4.71 -3.60 3.89
C SER A 93 5.99 -4.31 4.35
N ARG A 94 5.93 -5.64 4.52
CA ARG A 94 7.09 -6.51 4.83
C ARG A 94 8.23 -6.38 3.81
N LEU A 95 7.95 -5.87 2.62
CA LEU A 95 8.94 -5.66 1.56
C LEU A 95 9.77 -4.39 1.72
N ARG A 96 9.44 -3.51 2.68
CA ARG A 96 10.25 -2.31 2.93
C ARG A 96 11.71 -2.62 3.22
N ARG A 97 11.99 -3.70 3.96
CA ARG A 97 13.37 -4.14 4.25
C ARG A 97 14.14 -4.55 3.00
N TYR A 98 13.44 -4.82 1.89
CA TYR A 98 14.02 -5.20 0.60
C TYR A 98 13.94 -4.06 -0.42
N GLN A 99 13.56 -2.84 -0.03
CA GLN A 99 13.37 -1.72 -0.96
C GLN A 99 14.59 -1.47 -1.85
N SER A 100 15.80 -1.44 -1.28
CA SER A 100 17.04 -1.26 -2.06
C SER A 100 17.23 -2.37 -3.09
N LEU A 101 16.99 -3.62 -2.70
CA LEU A 101 17.07 -4.77 -3.61
C LEU A 101 16.02 -4.68 -4.74
N LEU A 102 14.79 -4.25 -4.44
CA LEU A 102 13.74 -4.09 -5.44
C LEU A 102 14.10 -3.00 -6.47
N ILE A 103 14.65 -1.87 -6.02
CA ILE A 103 15.13 -0.80 -6.90
C ILE A 103 16.23 -1.31 -7.83
N GLN A 104 17.23 -2.00 -7.27
CA GLN A 104 18.33 -2.56 -8.06
C GLN A 104 17.84 -3.64 -9.04
N LEU A 105 16.84 -4.44 -8.67
CA LEU A 105 16.23 -5.42 -9.57
C LEU A 105 15.59 -4.79 -10.81
N VAL A 106 14.91 -3.64 -10.64
CA VAL A 106 14.33 -2.88 -11.76
C VAL A 106 15.46 -2.38 -12.68
N ALA A 107 16.54 -1.86 -12.11
CA ALA A 107 17.70 -1.40 -12.89
C ALA A 107 18.42 -2.52 -13.67
N LEU A 108 18.22 -3.78 -13.26
CA LEU A 108 18.76 -4.97 -13.93
C LEU A 108 17.74 -5.62 -14.88
N GLN A 109 16.74 -4.89 -15.36
CA GLN A 109 15.87 -5.38 -16.43
C GLN A 109 16.70 -5.83 -17.65
N GLY A 110 16.30 -6.92 -18.31
CA GLY A 110 17.00 -7.51 -19.45
C GLY A 110 18.23 -8.35 -19.08
N VAL A 111 18.74 -8.27 -17.85
CA VAL A 111 19.82 -9.14 -17.37
C VAL A 111 19.25 -10.52 -17.01
N SER A 112 19.95 -11.62 -17.30
CA SER A 112 19.49 -12.97 -16.92
C SER A 112 19.36 -13.14 -15.40
N ASN A 113 18.46 -14.02 -14.95
CA ASN A 113 18.24 -14.25 -13.51
C ASN A 113 19.53 -14.67 -12.79
N SER A 114 20.37 -15.49 -13.43
CA SER A 114 21.65 -15.93 -12.88
C SER A 114 22.67 -14.80 -12.74
N ALA A 115 22.75 -13.90 -13.74
CA ALA A 115 23.66 -12.76 -13.67
C ALA A 115 23.22 -11.72 -12.64
N ALA A 116 21.92 -11.42 -12.57
CA ALA A 116 21.36 -10.54 -11.56
C ALA A 116 21.53 -11.12 -10.15
N ALA A 117 21.35 -12.43 -9.97
CA ALA A 117 21.57 -13.13 -8.70
C ALA A 117 23.00 -12.95 -8.18
N ARG A 118 24.01 -13.11 -9.05
CA ARG A 118 25.41 -12.87 -8.70
C ARG A 118 25.66 -11.41 -8.30
N LYS A 119 25.12 -10.45 -9.04
CA LYS A 119 25.31 -9.01 -8.78
C LYS A 119 24.65 -8.56 -7.48
N LEU A 120 23.49 -9.13 -7.15
CA LEU A 120 22.70 -8.78 -5.96
C LEU A 120 23.00 -9.67 -4.74
N ASN A 121 23.92 -10.63 -4.88
CA ASN A 121 24.25 -11.63 -3.87
C ASN A 121 23.01 -12.35 -3.28
N VAL A 122 22.10 -12.78 -4.16
CA VAL A 122 20.90 -13.56 -3.80
C VAL A 122 20.75 -14.75 -4.73
N THR A 123 19.86 -15.69 -4.39
CA THR A 123 19.64 -16.84 -5.28
C THR A 123 18.91 -16.45 -6.57
N ARG A 124 19.14 -17.21 -7.65
CA ARG A 124 18.40 -17.04 -8.92
C ARG A 124 16.89 -17.17 -8.76
N TRP A 125 16.45 -17.99 -7.81
CA TRP A 125 15.04 -18.22 -7.50
C TRP A 125 14.43 -17.00 -6.80
N THR A 126 15.18 -16.37 -5.91
CA THR A 126 14.81 -15.10 -5.28
C THR A 126 14.61 -14.03 -6.35
N VAL A 127 15.55 -13.89 -7.30
CA VAL A 127 15.42 -12.94 -8.43
C VAL A 127 14.17 -13.22 -9.26
N ALA A 128 13.95 -14.48 -9.65
CA ALA A 128 12.79 -14.88 -10.45
C ALA A 128 11.47 -14.52 -9.77
N ALA A 129 11.33 -14.89 -8.49
CA ALA A 129 10.12 -14.61 -7.70
C ALA A 129 9.84 -13.11 -7.54
N TRP A 130 10.87 -12.29 -7.34
CA TRP A 130 10.69 -10.84 -7.26
C TRP A 130 10.34 -10.22 -8.61
N ARG A 131 10.96 -10.68 -9.69
CA ARG A 131 10.66 -10.20 -11.04
C ARG A 131 9.23 -10.50 -11.45
N GLU A 132 8.76 -11.71 -11.18
CA GLU A 132 7.36 -12.09 -11.42
C GLU A 132 6.40 -11.17 -10.66
N ARG A 133 6.63 -10.93 -9.36
CA ARG A 133 5.81 -10.01 -8.56
C ARG A 133 5.82 -8.57 -9.03
N LEU A 134 6.93 -8.13 -9.61
CA LEU A 134 7.07 -6.79 -10.18
C LEU A 134 6.63 -6.74 -11.65
N GLY A 135 6.20 -7.86 -12.24
CA GLY A 135 5.90 -7.97 -13.68
C GLY A 135 7.10 -7.64 -14.58
N ILE A 136 8.32 -7.80 -14.09
CA ILE A 136 9.55 -7.64 -14.89
C ILE A 136 9.71 -8.89 -15.75
N ARG A 137 9.29 -8.80 -17.00
CA ARG A 137 9.49 -9.89 -17.97
C ARG A 137 10.95 -9.91 -18.40
N LEU A 138 11.51 -11.12 -18.52
CA LEU A 138 12.71 -11.31 -19.30
C LEU A 138 12.32 -11.04 -20.76
N THR A 139 12.56 -9.81 -21.23
CA THR A 139 12.68 -9.60 -22.66
C THR A 139 13.85 -10.47 -23.09
N LYS A 140 13.57 -11.51 -23.88
CA LYS A 140 14.65 -12.16 -24.64
C LYS A 140 15.36 -11.01 -25.35
N ILE A 141 16.66 -10.91 -25.12
CA ILE A 141 17.51 -10.23 -26.08
C ILE A 141 17.40 -11.15 -27.30
N ASP A 142 16.52 -10.80 -28.24
CA ASP A 142 16.57 -11.39 -29.57
C ASP A 142 17.94 -10.98 -30.11
N THR A 143 18.84 -11.94 -30.08
CA THR A 143 20.15 -11.90 -30.76
C THR A 143 19.94 -11.86 -32.25
#